data_AF-A0A399IHM2-F1
#
_entry.id   AF-A0A399IHM2-F1
#
_cell.length_a   1.000
_cell.length_b   1.000
_cell.length_c   1.000
_cell.angle_alpha   90.00
_cell.angle_beta   90.00
_cell.angle_gamma   90.00
#
_symmetry.space_group_name_H-M   'P 1'
#
loop_
_entity.id
_entity.type
_entity.pdbx_description
1 polymer ?
#
loop_
_entity_poly.entity_id
_entity_poly.type
_entity_poly.pdbx_seq_one_letter_code
_entity_poly.pdbx_strand_id
1 'polypeptide(L)'
;MRRCDVGGQAVIEGVMMRGSKSLATAVRTPNGKIEIDFKDNRPVTKKYPFLNIPFLRGFFVLIESMKVGMESLNYSATFLEDENEEPSKFEKWLENKLGKSANDVLMGITMFISFIFAIGLFVALPTGIASFFKETGISNIMLHLIEAGIRITILLLYMFFISKLSDIYRVFQYHGAEHKTIFCYEAMEELTVENVRKQPRLHPRCGTNFLFLVMLVSIIVFSFTGWGGIVERLLFRIVLIPVVTGISYELIKWLGKDDGILSKIIAYPGLKLQLLTTKEPDDSQIEVAIASLKAAEGIKDPNKSIEELINAGASTLKESGIDTARLDAELLLGNIIEESRIYLITHKEEEVSADKAERYFKFIEKRRNKMPVKYILNKCEFMGIDYHVEEGVLIPRDDTEILVDEVLKSIGENEEKQVCDLCCGSGAIGIALAHYRQNIKVDLIDYYPIPEKVSLINIKKNKMEDRVAFIKSDLLEKPIEDKKMYDIIVSNPPYIEAEEIDKLMDDVKNYEPHTALDGGTDGLDFYRKIIDQSQYVLKQSGILAFEIGYNQGEAVKLLMEEHYFEDIKVIKDFASLDRIVIGIRI
;
A
#
# COMPACT_ATOMS: atom_id res chain seq x y z
N MET A 1 16.06 -17.89 25.39
CA MET A 1 14.99 -17.71 24.39
C MET A 1 13.67 -17.53 25.10
N ARG A 2 12.87 -16.54 24.69
CA ARG A 2 11.50 -16.35 25.17
C ARG A 2 10.66 -17.53 24.66
N ARG A 3 9.83 -18.11 25.53
CA ARG A 3 8.87 -19.14 25.12
C ARG A 3 7.71 -18.47 24.41
N CYS A 4 7.79 -18.38 23.09
CA CYS A 4 6.74 -17.86 22.23
C CYS A 4 5.99 -19.03 21.56
N ASP A 5 4.66 -18.96 21.51
CA ASP A 5 3.81 -19.93 20.80
C ASP A 5 3.67 -19.50 19.32
N VAL A 6 4.80 -19.29 18.64
CA VAL A 6 4.84 -18.96 17.21
C VAL A 6 5.21 -20.20 16.42
N GLY A 7 4.58 -20.38 15.27
CA GLY A 7 4.97 -21.38 14.28
C GLY A 7 4.70 -20.85 12.87
N GLY A 8 5.20 -21.54 11.85
CA GLY A 8 4.93 -21.17 10.48
C GLY A 8 4.85 -22.36 9.54
N GLN A 9 4.63 -22.04 8.28
CA GLN A 9 4.71 -22.97 7.16
C GLN A 9 5.14 -22.19 5.91
N ALA A 10 6.13 -22.71 5.20
CA ALA A 10 6.45 -22.23 3.86
C ALA A 10 5.32 -22.52 2.87
N VAL A 11 5.04 -21.54 2.01
CA VAL A 11 4.13 -21.65 0.86
C VAL A 11 4.88 -21.25 -0.40
N ILE A 12 4.23 -21.27 -1.57
CA ILE A 12 4.88 -20.91 -2.83
C ILE A 12 5.14 -19.39 -2.79
N GLU A 13 6.37 -18.96 -3.06
CA GLU A 13 6.76 -17.54 -2.94
C GLU A 13 6.43 -16.85 -1.60
N GLY A 14 6.27 -17.60 -0.51
CA GLY A 14 5.76 -17.01 0.72
C GLY A 14 5.94 -17.82 1.99
N VAL A 15 5.51 -17.20 3.09
CA VAL A 15 5.51 -17.81 4.43
C VAL A 15 4.21 -17.47 5.14
N MET A 16 3.54 -18.51 5.66
CA MET A 16 2.47 -18.36 6.63
C MET A 16 3.06 -18.40 8.04
N MET A 17 2.72 -17.42 8.87
CA MET A 17 3.06 -17.34 10.29
C MET A 17 1.80 -17.40 11.14
N ARG A 18 1.84 -18.24 12.17
CA ARG A 18 0.82 -18.38 13.20
C ARG A 18 1.34 -17.73 14.48
N GLY A 19 0.83 -16.55 14.77
CA GLY A 19 1.14 -15.80 15.98
C GLY A 19 0.18 -16.10 17.13
N SER A 20 0.37 -15.36 18.23
CA SER A 20 -0.39 -15.50 19.48
C SER A 20 -1.88 -15.18 19.35
N LYS A 21 -2.25 -14.31 18.39
CA LYS A 21 -3.62 -13.81 18.18
C LYS A 21 -4.12 -13.98 16.75
N SER A 22 -3.24 -13.93 15.76
CA SER A 22 -3.60 -13.94 14.34
C SER A 22 -2.74 -14.90 13.53
N LEU A 23 -3.18 -15.12 12.31
CA LEU A 23 -2.50 -15.84 11.26
C LEU A 23 -2.27 -14.87 10.11
N ALA A 24 -1.06 -14.84 9.58
CA ALA A 24 -0.71 -14.03 8.43
C ALA A 24 0.00 -14.88 7.40
N THR A 25 -0.34 -14.70 6.12
CA THR A 25 0.36 -15.32 5.00
C THR A 25 0.89 -14.22 4.12
N ALA A 26 2.22 -14.07 4.07
CA ALA A 26 2.88 -13.10 3.20
C ALA A 26 3.43 -13.81 1.96
N VAL A 27 3.19 -13.23 0.79
CA VAL A 27 3.62 -13.77 -0.51
C VAL A 27 4.27 -12.65 -1.31
N ARG A 28 5.40 -12.94 -1.96
CA ARG A 28 6.02 -12.03 -2.92
C ARG A 28 5.41 -12.23 -4.29
N THR A 29 4.79 -11.19 -4.82
CA THR A 29 4.19 -11.17 -6.16
C THR A 29 5.26 -11.09 -7.25
N PRO A 30 4.95 -11.46 -8.51
CA PRO A 30 5.88 -11.32 -9.64
C PRO A 30 6.43 -9.89 -9.84
N ASN A 31 5.65 -8.87 -9.44
CA ASN A 31 6.05 -7.46 -9.48
C ASN A 31 6.97 -7.04 -8.32
N GLY A 32 7.37 -7.97 -7.46
CA GLY A 32 8.29 -7.74 -6.34
C GLY A 32 7.64 -7.21 -5.05
N LYS A 33 6.32 -6.94 -5.05
CA LYS A 33 5.57 -6.47 -3.87
C LYS A 33 5.21 -7.61 -2.94
N ILE A 34 5.21 -7.37 -1.62
CA ILE A 34 4.75 -8.32 -0.60
C ILE A 34 3.26 -8.07 -0.32
N GLU A 35 2.43 -9.08 -0.57
CA GLU A 35 1.00 -9.09 -0.23
C GLU A 35 0.75 -9.96 0.99
N ILE A 36 -0.14 -9.53 1.89
CA ILE A 36 -0.37 -10.20 3.18
C ILE A 36 -1.86 -10.50 3.36
N ASP A 37 -2.21 -11.79 3.46
CA ASP A 37 -3.54 -12.25 3.91
C ASP A 37 -3.54 -12.35 5.45
N PHE A 38 -4.46 -11.65 6.10
CA PHE A 38 -4.58 -11.63 7.56
C PHE A 38 -5.88 -12.28 8.01
N LYS A 39 -5.79 -13.24 8.94
CA LYS A 39 -6.93 -13.98 9.49
C LYS A 39 -6.85 -14.09 11.00
N ASP A 40 -8.00 -14.01 11.66
CA ASP A 40 -8.10 -14.27 13.10
C ASP A 40 -7.77 -15.74 13.41
N ASN A 41 -6.85 -15.96 14.37
CA ASN A 41 -6.37 -17.30 14.74
C ASN A 41 -6.92 -17.72 16.10
N ARG A 42 -8.10 -18.35 16.09
CA ARG A 42 -8.62 -19.06 17.27
C ARG A 42 -8.47 -20.56 17.09
N PRO A 43 -7.53 -21.22 17.81
CA PRO A 43 -7.35 -22.67 17.73
C PRO A 43 -8.67 -23.43 17.96
N VAL A 44 -8.94 -24.42 17.13
CA VAL A 44 -10.13 -25.30 17.25
C VAL A 44 -10.22 -25.95 18.63
N THR A 45 -9.08 -26.30 19.24
CA THR A 45 -9.00 -26.85 20.60
C THR A 45 -9.35 -25.84 21.71
N LYS A 46 -9.22 -24.54 21.45
CA LYS A 46 -9.71 -23.47 22.34
C LYS A 46 -11.21 -23.20 22.11
N LYS A 47 -11.70 -23.40 20.87
CA LYS A 47 -13.13 -23.26 20.52
C LYS A 47 -13.99 -24.40 21.08
N TYR A 48 -13.45 -25.61 21.10
CA TYR A 48 -14.13 -26.82 21.59
C TYR A 48 -13.25 -27.56 22.62
N PRO A 49 -13.45 -27.33 23.93
CA PRO A 49 -12.58 -27.86 24.99
C PRO A 49 -12.45 -29.40 25.02
N PHE A 50 -13.49 -30.12 24.57
CA PHE A 50 -13.47 -31.58 24.49
C PHE A 50 -12.48 -32.13 23.45
N LEU A 51 -11.99 -31.29 22.52
CA LEU A 51 -10.95 -31.67 21.55
C LEU A 51 -9.52 -31.54 22.12
N ASN A 52 -9.35 -31.02 23.35
CA ASN A 52 -8.05 -30.82 24.00
C ASN A 52 -7.63 -32.01 24.90
N ILE A 53 -8.23 -33.18 24.74
CA ILE A 53 -7.88 -34.39 25.50
C ILE A 53 -6.45 -34.82 25.13
N PRO A 54 -5.56 -35.07 26.11
CA PRO A 54 -4.22 -35.60 25.85
C PRO A 54 -4.28 -36.86 24.98
N PHE A 55 -3.27 -37.07 24.12
CA PHE A 55 -3.21 -38.20 23.16
C PHE A 55 -4.28 -38.21 22.05
N LEU A 56 -5.27 -37.31 22.05
CA LEU A 56 -6.21 -37.13 20.93
C LEU A 56 -6.14 -35.72 20.33
N ARG A 57 -5.74 -34.71 21.10
CA ARG A 57 -5.63 -33.32 20.63
C ARG A 57 -4.69 -33.15 19.44
N GLY A 58 -3.61 -33.95 19.37
CA GLY A 58 -2.63 -33.88 18.29
C GLY A 58 -3.26 -34.17 16.92
N PHE A 59 -4.22 -35.08 16.87
CA PHE A 59 -4.97 -35.40 15.66
C PHE A 59 -5.80 -34.20 15.18
N PHE A 60 -6.54 -33.53 16.08
CA PHE A 60 -7.35 -32.37 15.72
C PHE A 60 -6.49 -31.14 15.34
N VAL A 61 -5.37 -30.93 16.02
CA VAL A 61 -4.42 -29.87 15.68
C VAL A 61 -3.79 -30.11 14.31
N LEU A 62 -3.48 -31.36 13.97
CA LEU A 62 -2.96 -31.73 12.65
C LEU A 62 -4.00 -31.43 11.55
N ILE A 63 -5.26 -31.80 11.74
CA ILE A 63 -6.34 -31.50 10.79
C ILE A 63 -6.50 -29.98 10.59
N GLU A 64 -6.51 -29.21 11.68
CA GLU A 64 -6.56 -27.75 11.61
C GLU A 64 -5.37 -27.19 10.82
N SER A 65 -4.15 -27.64 11.13
CA SER A 65 -2.93 -27.19 10.47
C SER A 65 -2.93 -27.54 8.98
N MET A 66 -3.42 -28.73 8.60
CA MET A 66 -3.54 -29.12 7.19
C MET A 66 -4.53 -28.23 6.45
N LYS A 67 -5.69 -27.95 7.04
CA LYS A 67 -6.70 -27.07 6.43
C LYS A 67 -6.14 -25.67 6.20
N VAL A 68 -5.54 -25.08 7.23
CA VAL A 68 -4.93 -23.74 7.17
C VAL A 68 -3.76 -23.71 6.18
N GLY A 69 -2.92 -24.75 6.18
CA GLY A 69 -1.81 -24.89 5.24
C GLY A 69 -2.28 -24.95 3.80
N MET A 70 -3.37 -25.69 3.52
CA MET A 70 -3.99 -25.74 2.19
C MET A 70 -4.58 -24.39 1.77
N GLU A 71 -5.30 -23.71 2.65
CA GLU A 71 -5.84 -22.36 2.36
C GLU A 71 -4.71 -21.37 2.03
N SER A 72 -3.59 -21.44 2.76
CA SER A 72 -2.44 -20.56 2.57
C SER A 72 -1.68 -20.89 1.28
N LEU A 73 -1.56 -22.17 0.92
CA LEU A 73 -1.01 -22.61 -0.36
C LEU A 73 -1.87 -22.13 -1.54
N ASN A 74 -3.19 -22.29 -1.43
CA ASN A 74 -4.11 -21.81 -2.46
C ASN A 74 -4.02 -20.29 -2.62
N TYR A 75 -3.96 -19.53 -1.51
CA TYR A 75 -3.74 -18.08 -1.56
C TYR A 75 -2.41 -17.73 -2.23
N SER A 76 -1.33 -18.47 -1.99
CA SER A 76 -0.06 -18.20 -2.68
C SER A 76 -0.11 -18.50 -4.18
N ALA A 77 -0.86 -19.54 -4.57
CA ALA A 77 -0.98 -19.94 -5.96
C ALA A 77 -1.72 -18.91 -6.82
N THR A 78 -2.68 -18.15 -6.27
CA THR A 78 -3.42 -17.13 -7.03
C THR A 78 -2.54 -15.99 -7.57
N PHE A 79 -1.33 -15.79 -7.01
CA PHE A 79 -0.38 -14.78 -7.50
C PHE A 79 0.58 -15.29 -8.56
N LEU A 80 0.52 -16.59 -8.86
CA LEU A 80 1.40 -17.29 -9.80
C LEU A 80 0.65 -17.83 -11.01
N GLU A 81 -0.68 -17.75 -11.03
CA GLU A 81 -1.48 -18.06 -12.19
C GLU A 81 -1.14 -17.07 -13.31
N ASP A 82 -0.44 -17.57 -14.33
CA ASP A 82 -0.10 -16.84 -15.54
C ASP A 82 -1.37 -16.78 -16.41
N GLU A 83 -1.92 -15.58 -16.65
CA GLU A 83 -3.13 -15.41 -17.47
C GLU A 83 -2.97 -15.92 -18.93
N ASN A 84 -1.76 -16.33 -19.31
CA ASN A 84 -1.37 -16.72 -20.68
C ASN A 84 -1.22 -18.25 -20.90
N GLU A 85 -1.40 -19.12 -19.90
CA GLU A 85 -1.38 -20.57 -20.13
C GLU A 85 -2.69 -21.05 -20.78
N GLU A 86 -2.61 -21.61 -22.00
CA GLU A 86 -3.80 -22.17 -22.64
C GLU A 86 -4.30 -23.42 -21.91
N PRO A 87 -5.59 -23.48 -21.52
CA PRO A 87 -6.13 -24.64 -20.83
C PRO A 87 -6.10 -25.88 -21.73
N SER A 88 -5.75 -27.01 -21.14
CA SER A 88 -5.66 -28.31 -21.80
C SER A 88 -7.02 -28.73 -22.39
N LYS A 89 -7.00 -29.69 -23.34
CA LYS A 89 -8.24 -30.24 -23.94
C LYS A 89 -9.20 -30.83 -22.88
N PHE A 90 -8.67 -31.31 -21.77
CA PHE A 90 -9.45 -31.84 -20.65
C PHE A 90 -10.05 -30.72 -19.80
N GLU A 91 -9.28 -29.67 -19.49
CA GLU A 91 -9.78 -28.48 -18.78
C GLU A 91 -10.87 -27.76 -19.56
N LYS A 92 -10.66 -27.52 -20.86
CA LYS A 92 -11.69 -26.95 -21.76
C LYS A 92 -12.96 -27.82 -21.77
N TRP A 93 -12.83 -29.15 -21.74
CA TRP A 93 -13.98 -30.05 -21.65
C TRP A 93 -14.70 -29.96 -20.29
N LEU A 94 -13.92 -29.83 -19.21
CA LEU A 94 -14.44 -29.73 -17.84
C LEU A 94 -15.17 -28.41 -17.61
N GLU A 95 -14.57 -27.28 -18.03
CA GLU A 95 -15.16 -25.94 -18.00
C GLU A 95 -16.46 -25.88 -18.79
N ASN A 96 -16.48 -26.44 -20.01
CA ASN A 96 -17.69 -26.49 -20.83
C ASN A 96 -18.85 -27.27 -20.18
N LYS A 97 -18.57 -28.17 -19.23
CA LYS A 97 -19.57 -29.04 -18.61
C LYS A 97 -19.98 -28.60 -17.20
N LEU A 98 -19.08 -27.94 -16.45
CA LEU A 98 -19.23 -27.62 -15.03
C LEU A 98 -19.09 -26.13 -14.71
N GLY A 99 -18.72 -25.29 -15.69
CA GLY A 99 -18.57 -23.85 -15.51
C GLY A 99 -17.61 -23.49 -14.37
N LYS A 100 -18.04 -22.58 -13.48
CA LYS A 100 -17.22 -22.06 -12.36
C LYS A 100 -16.75 -23.11 -11.35
N SER A 101 -17.36 -24.30 -11.31
CA SER A 101 -16.95 -25.38 -10.41
C SER A 101 -15.90 -26.32 -11.01
N ALA A 102 -15.44 -26.06 -12.25
CA ALA A 102 -14.45 -26.89 -12.92
C ALA A 102 -13.11 -26.94 -12.16
N ASN A 103 -12.60 -25.79 -11.70
CA ASN A 103 -11.34 -25.73 -10.95
C ASN A 103 -11.40 -26.46 -9.61
N ASP A 104 -12.51 -26.35 -8.88
CA ASP A 104 -12.70 -27.07 -7.61
C ASP A 104 -12.72 -28.60 -7.83
N VAL A 105 -13.38 -29.06 -8.91
CA VAL A 105 -13.44 -30.48 -9.26
C VAL A 105 -12.09 -30.99 -9.73
N LEU A 106 -11.35 -30.21 -10.54
CA LEU A 106 -10.00 -30.55 -10.98
C LEU A 106 -9.05 -30.68 -9.78
N MET A 107 -9.08 -29.71 -8.87
CA MET A 107 -8.31 -29.75 -7.63
C MET A 107 -8.68 -30.99 -6.80
N GLY A 108 -9.98 -31.31 -6.68
CA GLY A 108 -10.45 -32.52 -6.00
C GLY A 108 -9.92 -33.81 -6.62
N ILE A 109 -9.90 -33.92 -7.95
CA ILE A 109 -9.34 -35.07 -8.68
C ILE A 109 -7.83 -35.18 -8.44
N THR A 110 -7.09 -34.08 -8.59
CA THR A 110 -5.64 -34.04 -8.39
C THR A 110 -5.25 -34.43 -6.96
N MET A 111 -6.01 -33.94 -5.96
CA MET A 111 -5.83 -34.32 -4.57
C MET A 111 -6.11 -35.82 -4.36
N PHE A 112 -7.16 -36.36 -4.98
CA PHE A 112 -7.50 -37.77 -4.86
C PHE A 112 -6.42 -38.68 -5.47
N ILE A 113 -5.93 -38.34 -6.66
CA ILE A 113 -4.83 -39.06 -7.32
C ILE A 113 -3.56 -38.98 -6.45
N SER A 114 -3.21 -37.80 -5.96
CA SER A 114 -2.04 -37.60 -5.08
C SER A 114 -2.16 -38.42 -3.80
N PHE A 115 -3.37 -38.53 -3.23
CA PHE A 115 -3.63 -39.34 -2.05
C PHE A 115 -3.46 -40.84 -2.32
N ILE A 116 -3.99 -41.35 -3.44
CA ILE A 116 -3.79 -42.74 -3.86
C ILE A 116 -2.30 -43.03 -4.07
N PHE A 117 -1.59 -42.12 -4.76
CA PHE A 117 -0.16 -42.24 -4.98
C PHE A 117 0.60 -42.30 -3.65
N ALA A 118 0.26 -41.42 -2.69
CA ALA A 118 0.87 -41.42 -1.37
C ALA A 118 0.61 -42.73 -0.59
N ILE A 119 -0.62 -43.26 -0.62
CA ILE A 119 -0.93 -44.58 -0.04
C ILE A 119 -0.10 -45.68 -0.74
N GLY A 120 -0.05 -45.66 -2.07
CA GLY A 120 0.73 -46.62 -2.86
C GLY A 120 2.21 -46.61 -2.47
N LEU A 121 2.82 -45.43 -2.44
CA LEU A 121 4.26 -45.26 -2.22
C LEU A 121 4.68 -45.46 -0.76
N PHE A 122 3.93 -44.92 0.21
CA PHE A 122 4.35 -44.90 1.62
C PHE A 122 3.70 -45.98 2.48
N VAL A 123 2.63 -46.61 2.00
CA VAL A 123 1.91 -47.64 2.75
C VAL A 123 2.00 -48.99 2.03
N ALA A 124 1.51 -49.09 0.80
CA ALA A 124 1.42 -50.37 0.09
C ALA A 124 2.79 -50.92 -0.33
N LEU A 125 3.67 -50.07 -0.89
CA LEU A 125 4.98 -50.49 -1.38
C LEU A 125 5.90 -51.03 -0.27
N PRO A 126 6.13 -50.35 0.87
CA PRO A 126 6.93 -50.90 1.97
C PRO A 126 6.34 -52.22 2.50
N THR A 127 5.02 -52.29 2.64
CA THR A 127 4.32 -53.49 3.09
C THR A 127 4.46 -54.64 2.10
N GLY A 128 4.41 -54.38 0.79
CA GLY A 128 4.65 -55.35 -0.26
C GLY A 128 6.08 -55.89 -0.22
N ILE A 129 7.08 -55.01 -0.15
CA ILE A 129 8.50 -55.39 -0.05
C ILE A 129 8.76 -56.22 1.21
N ALA A 130 8.24 -55.78 2.37
CA ALA A 130 8.40 -56.52 3.63
C ALA A 130 7.71 -57.89 3.60
N SER A 131 6.65 -58.07 2.80
CA SER A 131 5.94 -59.35 2.70
C SER A 131 6.76 -60.45 2.02
N PHE A 132 7.75 -60.12 1.18
CA PHE A 132 8.68 -61.11 0.63
C PHE A 132 9.59 -61.74 1.70
N PHE A 133 9.80 -61.06 2.82
CA PHE A 133 10.57 -61.58 3.95
C PHE A 133 9.71 -62.45 4.89
N LYS A 134 8.41 -62.59 4.65
CA LYS A 134 7.52 -63.41 5.50
C LYS A 134 7.82 -64.91 5.38
N GLU A 135 8.19 -65.37 4.19
CA GLU A 135 8.43 -66.79 3.90
C GLU A 135 9.76 -67.32 4.46
N THR A 136 10.62 -66.43 5.00
CA THR A 136 11.94 -66.80 5.52
C THR A 136 11.94 -67.17 7.03
N GLY A 137 10.77 -67.26 7.66
CA GLY A 137 10.63 -67.69 9.06
C GLY A 137 10.98 -66.61 10.11
N ILE A 138 11.05 -65.35 9.69
CA ILE A 138 11.36 -64.20 10.55
C ILE A 138 10.20 -63.89 11.52
N SER A 139 10.52 -63.47 12.75
CA SER A 139 9.51 -63.08 13.74
C SER A 139 8.70 -61.85 13.30
N ASN A 140 7.44 -61.77 13.72
CA ASN A 140 6.56 -60.64 13.38
C ASN A 140 7.16 -59.27 13.75
N ILE A 141 7.86 -59.18 14.88
CA ILE A 141 8.53 -57.95 15.33
C ILE A 141 9.62 -57.54 14.34
N MET A 142 10.43 -58.49 13.88
CA MET A 142 11.50 -58.20 12.92
C MET A 142 10.94 -57.83 11.54
N LEU A 143 9.80 -58.41 11.11
CA LEU A 143 9.12 -57.98 9.89
C LEU A 143 8.62 -56.53 9.97
N HIS A 144 8.07 -56.11 11.11
CA HIS A 144 7.68 -54.72 11.35
C HIS A 144 8.89 -53.76 11.33
N LEU A 145 10.04 -54.18 11.86
CA LEU A 145 11.28 -53.38 11.80
C LEU A 145 11.84 -53.28 10.37
N ILE A 146 11.78 -54.36 9.58
CA ILE A 146 12.17 -54.34 8.16
C ILE A 146 11.27 -53.39 7.38
N GLU A 147 9.95 -53.47 7.57
CA GLU A 147 9.01 -52.57 6.92
C GLU A 147 9.27 -51.11 7.28
N ALA A 148 9.56 -50.85 8.55
CA ALA A 148 9.92 -49.53 9.05
C ALA A 148 11.19 -48.99 8.37
N GLY A 149 12.24 -49.82 8.27
CA GLY A 149 13.48 -49.47 7.59
C GLY A 149 13.24 -49.11 6.13
N ILE A 150 12.50 -49.94 5.40
CA ILE A 150 12.13 -49.70 3.99
C ILE A 150 11.35 -48.39 3.85
N ARG A 151 10.38 -48.12 4.73
CA ARG A 151 9.59 -46.89 4.71
C ARG A 151 10.46 -45.65 4.93
N ILE A 152 11.40 -45.68 5.87
CA ILE A 152 12.36 -44.59 6.11
C ILE A 152 13.22 -44.37 4.88
N THR A 153 13.76 -45.43 4.28
CA THR A 153 14.58 -45.33 3.06
C THR A 153 13.79 -44.71 1.90
N ILE A 154 12.56 -45.15 1.66
CA ILE A 154 11.70 -44.59 0.61
C ILE A 154 11.42 -43.10 0.85
N LEU A 155 11.12 -42.72 2.09
CA LEU A 155 10.92 -41.31 2.44
C LEU A 155 12.16 -40.47 2.19
N LEU A 156 13.34 -40.91 2.65
CA LEU A 156 14.59 -40.17 2.46
C LEU A 156 14.94 -40.01 0.98
N LEU A 157 14.77 -41.06 0.19
CA LEU A 157 14.99 -41.00 -1.26
C LEU A 157 13.99 -40.03 -1.93
N TYR A 158 12.70 -40.14 -1.61
CA TYR A 158 11.68 -39.25 -2.13
C TYR A 158 12.01 -37.79 -1.81
N MET A 159 12.32 -37.48 -0.55
CA MET A 159 12.69 -36.13 -0.12
C MET A 159 13.95 -35.61 -0.80
N PHE A 160 14.95 -36.47 -1.00
CA PHE A 160 16.15 -36.13 -1.75
C PHE A 160 15.84 -35.77 -3.21
N PHE A 161 15.01 -36.56 -3.90
CA PHE A 161 14.67 -36.29 -5.30
C PHE A 161 13.83 -35.02 -5.48
N ILE A 162 12.77 -34.83 -4.67
CA ILE A 162 11.94 -33.62 -4.77
C ILE A 162 12.75 -32.36 -4.43
N SER A 163 13.73 -32.45 -3.53
CA SER A 163 14.58 -31.31 -3.16
C SER A 163 15.43 -30.76 -4.31
N LYS A 164 15.53 -31.50 -5.43
CA LYS A 164 16.23 -31.09 -6.65
C LYS A 164 15.34 -30.36 -7.65
N LEU A 165 14.03 -30.36 -7.46
CA LEU A 165 13.10 -29.59 -8.29
C LEU A 165 13.21 -28.11 -7.90
N SER A 166 13.30 -27.21 -8.88
CA SER A 166 13.51 -25.76 -8.67
C SER A 166 12.49 -25.15 -7.72
N ASP A 167 11.22 -25.48 -7.91
CA ASP A 167 10.11 -24.86 -7.20
C ASP A 167 10.08 -25.34 -5.75
N ILE A 168 10.33 -26.64 -5.54
CA ILE A 168 10.45 -27.24 -4.21
C ILE A 168 11.70 -26.73 -3.48
N TYR A 169 12.82 -26.57 -4.20
CA TYR A 169 14.02 -25.98 -3.64
C TYR A 169 13.75 -24.58 -3.10
N ARG A 170 13.01 -23.77 -3.87
CA ARG A 170 12.60 -22.41 -3.49
C ARG A 170 11.67 -22.40 -2.28
N VAL A 171 10.67 -23.29 -2.22
CA VAL A 171 9.83 -23.48 -1.02
C VAL A 171 10.68 -23.87 0.21
N PHE A 172 11.70 -24.72 0.03
CA PHE A 172 12.61 -25.07 1.13
C PHE A 172 13.52 -23.91 1.57
N GLN A 173 13.78 -22.92 0.72
CA GLN A 173 14.44 -21.68 1.14
C GLN A 173 13.50 -20.82 2.00
N TYR A 174 12.24 -20.63 1.58
CA TYR A 174 11.22 -19.94 2.40
C TYR A 174 11.01 -20.64 3.76
N HIS A 175 11.11 -21.97 3.81
CA HIS A 175 11.10 -22.72 5.07
C HIS A 175 12.34 -22.42 5.94
N GLY A 176 13.50 -22.22 5.31
CA GLY A 176 14.68 -21.70 5.99
C GLY A 176 14.46 -20.29 6.55
N ALA A 177 13.87 -19.39 5.77
CA ALA A 177 13.53 -18.03 6.19
C ALA A 177 12.56 -18.02 7.37
N GLU A 178 11.52 -18.88 7.34
CA GLU A 178 10.57 -19.08 8.43
C GLU A 178 11.29 -19.40 9.74
N HIS A 179 12.12 -20.45 9.74
CA HIS A 179 12.84 -20.89 10.94
C HIS A 179 13.76 -19.81 11.49
N LYS A 180 14.55 -19.17 10.62
CA LYS A 180 15.47 -18.10 11.02
C LYS A 180 14.73 -16.92 11.64
N THR A 181 13.59 -16.54 11.07
CA THR A 181 12.77 -15.43 11.57
C THR A 181 12.18 -15.75 12.94
N ILE A 182 11.68 -16.97 13.14
CA ILE A 182 11.19 -17.45 14.44
C ILE A 182 12.31 -17.43 15.48
N PHE A 183 13.52 -17.92 15.15
CA PHE A 183 14.65 -17.89 16.08
C PHE A 183 15.06 -16.46 16.46
N CYS A 184 15.09 -15.52 15.50
CA CYS A 184 15.38 -14.11 15.76
C CYS A 184 14.37 -13.52 16.77
N TYR A 185 13.09 -13.79 16.54
CA TYR A 185 12.02 -13.37 17.44
C TYR A 185 12.13 -13.97 18.85
N GLU A 186 12.49 -15.25 18.95
CA GLU A 186 12.66 -15.94 20.23
C GLU A 186 13.94 -15.56 20.98
N ALA A 187 14.96 -15.10 20.25
CA ALA A 187 16.15 -14.46 20.79
C ALA A 187 15.86 -13.04 21.30
N MET A 188 14.68 -12.48 21.01
CA MET A 188 14.30 -11.09 21.29
C MET A 188 15.21 -10.07 20.59
N GLU A 189 15.73 -10.45 19.42
CA GLU A 189 16.45 -9.54 18.53
C GLU A 189 15.44 -8.78 17.65
N GLU A 190 15.86 -7.61 17.16
CA GLU A 190 15.07 -6.84 16.21
C GLU A 190 14.92 -7.60 14.89
N LEU A 191 13.70 -7.66 14.35
CA LEU A 191 13.35 -8.36 13.10
C LEU A 191 13.85 -7.59 11.87
N THR A 192 15.16 -7.59 11.69
CA THR A 192 15.87 -7.06 10.53
C THR A 192 16.45 -8.21 9.71
N VAL A 193 16.66 -7.99 8.40
CA VAL A 193 17.26 -8.99 7.50
C VAL A 193 18.63 -9.45 8.04
N GLU A 194 19.43 -8.53 8.56
CA GLU A 194 20.77 -8.83 9.07
C GLU A 194 20.74 -9.76 10.29
N ASN A 195 19.85 -9.50 11.25
CA ASN A 195 19.72 -10.33 12.45
C ASN A 195 19.14 -11.70 12.11
N VAL A 196 18.09 -11.75 11.29
CA VAL A 196 17.49 -13.01 10.85
C VAL A 196 18.49 -13.88 10.10
N ARG A 197 19.33 -13.29 9.22
CA ARG A 197 20.33 -14.04 8.44
C ARG A 197 21.29 -14.86 9.32
N LYS A 198 21.65 -14.35 10.50
CA LYS A 198 22.59 -14.96 11.46
C LYS A 198 22.00 -16.17 12.20
N GLN A 199 20.67 -16.31 12.21
CA GLN A 199 19.99 -17.36 12.96
C GLN A 199 20.09 -18.74 12.29
N PRO A 200 19.99 -19.85 13.06
CA PRO A 200 20.03 -21.20 12.50
C PRO A 200 18.73 -21.54 11.77
N ARG A 201 18.81 -22.37 10.72
CA ARG A 201 17.63 -22.87 9.97
C ARG A 201 17.08 -24.21 10.47
N LEU A 202 17.65 -24.78 11.54
CA LEU A 202 17.25 -26.09 12.07
C LEU A 202 16.47 -25.90 13.37
N HIS A 203 15.16 -26.11 13.31
CA HIS A 203 14.25 -25.78 14.41
C HIS A 203 13.61 -27.05 15.02
N PRO A 204 13.68 -27.26 16.35
CA PRO A 204 13.22 -28.50 16.98
C PRO A 204 11.69 -28.70 16.94
N ARG A 205 10.90 -27.63 16.79
CA ARG A 205 9.42 -27.69 16.72
C ARG A 205 8.86 -27.68 15.29
N CYS A 206 9.71 -27.90 14.29
CA CYS A 206 9.30 -27.97 12.88
C CYS A 206 8.40 -29.18 12.57
N GLY A 207 7.48 -29.03 11.63
CA GLY A 207 6.63 -30.11 11.10
C GLY A 207 7.42 -31.31 10.53
N THR A 208 8.62 -31.10 9.99
CA THR A 208 9.50 -32.20 9.53
C THR A 208 9.96 -33.08 10.70
N ASN A 209 10.21 -32.48 11.87
CA ASN A 209 10.51 -33.25 13.09
C ASN A 209 9.26 -34.00 13.58
N PHE A 210 8.08 -33.39 13.48
CA PHE A 210 6.81 -34.06 13.77
C PHE A 210 6.59 -35.28 12.87
N LEU A 211 6.83 -35.17 11.56
CA LEU A 211 6.71 -36.30 10.62
C LEU A 211 7.62 -37.46 11.03
N PHE A 212 8.87 -37.18 11.40
CA PHE A 212 9.80 -38.20 11.90
C PHE A 212 9.29 -38.87 13.19
N LEU A 213 8.78 -38.08 14.14
CA LEU A 213 8.20 -38.59 15.39
C LEU A 213 6.97 -39.45 15.13
N VAL A 214 6.11 -39.08 14.17
CA VAL A 214 4.97 -39.90 13.73
C VAL A 214 5.45 -41.23 13.19
N MET A 215 6.50 -41.24 12.39
CA MET A 215 7.09 -42.49 11.91
C MET A 215 7.64 -43.34 13.05
N LEU A 216 8.45 -42.78 13.95
CA LEU A 216 9.04 -43.51 15.08
C LEU A 216 7.96 -44.12 15.99
N VAL A 217 6.98 -43.31 16.38
CA VAL A 217 5.84 -43.76 17.19
C VAL A 217 5.03 -44.81 16.44
N SER A 218 4.83 -44.66 15.13
CA SER A 218 4.10 -45.65 14.34
C SER A 218 4.77 -47.03 14.38
N ILE A 219 6.11 -47.10 14.35
CA ILE A 219 6.86 -48.36 14.44
C ILE A 219 6.56 -49.05 15.77
N ILE A 220 6.62 -48.29 16.86
CA ILE A 220 6.35 -48.80 18.22
C ILE A 220 4.91 -49.26 18.34
N VAL A 221 3.93 -48.42 17.95
CA VAL A 221 2.50 -48.73 18.05
C VAL A 221 2.13 -49.95 17.19
N PHE A 222 2.61 -50.01 15.95
CA PHE A 222 2.30 -51.14 15.06
C PHE A 222 3.07 -52.42 15.42
N SER A 223 4.17 -52.34 16.17
CA SER A 223 4.86 -53.55 16.67
C SER A 223 3.99 -54.40 17.59
N PHE A 224 2.98 -53.79 18.24
CA PHE A 224 1.97 -54.49 19.05
C PHE A 224 0.79 -55.04 18.24
N THR A 225 0.76 -54.82 16.91
CA THR A 225 -0.29 -55.33 16.02
C THR A 225 0.16 -56.62 15.31
N GLY A 226 -0.78 -57.52 15.06
CA GLY A 226 -0.50 -58.79 14.39
C GLY A 226 -0.06 -58.62 12.93
N TRP A 227 0.67 -59.62 12.40
CA TRP A 227 1.08 -59.67 10.99
C TRP A 227 0.05 -60.42 10.13
N GLY A 228 -1.19 -59.92 10.15
CA GLY A 228 -2.33 -60.48 9.44
C GLY A 228 -2.33 -60.19 7.92
N GLY A 229 -3.53 -60.14 7.33
CA GLY A 229 -3.69 -59.82 5.91
C GLY A 229 -3.29 -58.37 5.56
N ILE A 230 -3.10 -58.07 4.27
CA ILE A 230 -2.83 -56.68 3.81
C ILE A 230 -3.97 -55.74 4.23
N VAL A 231 -5.23 -56.17 4.06
CA VAL A 231 -6.42 -55.38 4.41
C VAL A 231 -6.50 -55.11 5.92
N GLU A 232 -6.26 -56.13 6.73
CA GLU A 232 -6.25 -56.01 8.20
C GLU A 232 -5.19 -55.01 8.67
N ARG A 233 -3.97 -55.07 8.09
CA ARG A 233 -2.90 -54.11 8.39
C ARG A 233 -3.26 -52.68 7.97
N LEU A 234 -3.93 -52.51 6.83
CA LEU A 234 -4.42 -51.20 6.39
C LEU A 234 -5.50 -50.65 7.34
N LEU A 235 -6.43 -51.48 7.81
CA LEU A 235 -7.45 -51.09 8.78
C LEU A 235 -6.83 -50.63 10.10
N PHE A 236 -5.88 -51.41 10.66
CA PHE A 236 -5.18 -51.01 11.88
C PHE A 236 -4.43 -49.69 11.71
N ARG A 237 -3.85 -49.44 10.54
CA ARG A 237 -3.20 -48.16 10.26
C ARG A 237 -4.17 -46.99 10.32
N ILE A 238 -5.32 -47.12 9.66
CA ILE A 238 -6.32 -46.05 9.63
C ILE A 238 -6.86 -45.77 11.04
N VAL A 239 -7.23 -46.83 11.78
CA VAL A 239 -7.83 -46.72 13.12
C VAL A 239 -6.84 -46.14 14.14
N LEU A 240 -5.54 -46.43 14.01
CA LEU A 240 -4.52 -45.98 14.97
C LEU A 240 -3.88 -44.63 14.62
N ILE A 241 -4.22 -43.99 13.49
CA ILE A 241 -3.73 -42.64 13.14
C ILE A 241 -3.93 -41.63 14.28
N PRO A 242 -5.12 -41.52 14.92
CA PRO A 242 -5.33 -40.56 16.00
C PRO A 242 -4.39 -40.80 17.19
N VAL A 243 -4.13 -42.06 17.53
CA VAL A 243 -3.23 -42.44 18.63
C VAL A 243 -1.79 -42.09 18.30
N VAL A 244 -1.31 -42.46 17.10
CA VAL A 244 0.05 -42.17 16.66
C VAL A 244 0.30 -40.66 16.62
N THR A 245 -0.57 -39.91 15.94
CA THR A 245 -0.44 -38.45 15.83
C THR A 245 -0.58 -37.74 17.18
N GLY A 246 -1.45 -38.25 18.06
CA GLY A 246 -1.60 -37.76 19.43
C GLY A 246 -0.34 -37.93 20.26
N ILE A 247 0.26 -39.13 20.30
CA ILE A 247 1.51 -39.38 21.03
C ILE A 247 2.65 -38.53 20.45
N SER A 248 2.79 -38.48 19.11
CA SER A 248 3.82 -37.68 18.45
C SER A 248 3.68 -36.19 18.75
N TYR A 249 2.45 -35.68 18.88
CA TYR A 249 2.19 -34.29 19.24
C TYR A 249 2.60 -33.98 20.69
N GLU A 250 2.36 -34.90 21.63
CA GLU A 250 2.84 -34.74 23.00
C GLU A 250 4.37 -34.75 23.06
N LEU A 251 5.01 -35.62 22.27
CA LEU A 251 6.46 -35.68 22.16
C LEU A 251 7.05 -34.38 21.62
N ILE A 252 6.54 -33.84 20.50
CA ILE A 252 7.07 -32.58 19.95
C ILE A 252 6.83 -31.40 20.90
N LYS A 253 5.70 -31.37 21.61
CA LYS A 253 5.40 -30.36 22.62
C LYS A 253 6.34 -30.46 23.82
N TRP A 254 6.71 -31.67 24.22
CA TRP A 254 7.71 -31.90 25.25
C TRP A 254 9.11 -31.47 24.79
N LEU A 255 9.52 -31.83 23.55
CA LEU A 255 10.78 -31.37 22.95
C LEU A 255 10.89 -29.84 22.85
N GLY A 256 9.76 -29.13 22.67
CA GLY A 256 9.71 -27.68 22.68
C GLY A 256 9.82 -27.03 24.07
N LYS A 257 9.72 -27.82 25.16
CA LYS A 257 9.76 -27.33 26.55
C LYS A 257 11.03 -27.72 27.30
N ASP A 258 11.69 -28.79 26.89
CA ASP A 258 12.83 -29.40 27.58
C ASP A 258 14.12 -29.32 26.76
N ASP A 259 15.16 -28.74 27.35
CA ASP A 259 16.50 -28.60 26.73
C ASP A 259 17.50 -29.68 27.19
N GLY A 260 16.99 -30.78 27.77
CA GLY A 260 17.80 -31.86 28.32
C GLY A 260 18.56 -32.68 27.26
N ILE A 261 19.44 -33.56 27.73
CA ILE A 261 20.22 -34.44 26.85
C ILE A 261 19.30 -35.41 26.09
N LEU A 262 18.26 -35.92 26.76
CA LEU A 262 17.31 -36.85 26.17
C LEU A 262 16.47 -36.19 25.07
N SER A 263 16.03 -34.94 25.25
CA SER A 263 15.28 -34.21 24.22
C SER A 263 16.14 -33.99 22.97
N LYS A 264 17.41 -33.62 23.15
CA LYS A 264 18.37 -33.46 22.04
C LYS A 264 18.61 -34.76 21.27
N ILE A 265 18.72 -35.90 21.95
CA ILE A 265 18.89 -37.21 21.31
C ILE A 265 17.65 -37.56 20.46
N ILE A 266 16.45 -37.35 21.01
CA ILE A 266 15.20 -37.67 20.31
C ILE A 266 14.95 -36.72 19.13
N ALA A 267 15.29 -35.44 19.25
CA ALA A 267 15.12 -34.45 18.19
C ALA A 267 16.19 -34.57 17.07
N TYR A 268 17.37 -35.12 17.37
CA TYR A 268 18.52 -35.11 16.45
C TYR A 268 18.24 -35.70 15.06
N PRO A 269 17.61 -36.88 14.91
CA PRO A 269 17.33 -37.43 13.59
C PRO A 269 16.39 -36.54 12.77
N GLY A 270 15.37 -35.96 13.41
CA GLY A 270 14.45 -35.01 12.76
C GLY A 270 15.13 -33.70 12.37
N LEU A 271 16.07 -33.19 13.18
CA LEU A 271 16.90 -32.04 12.82
C LEU A 271 17.81 -32.34 11.62
N LYS A 272 18.35 -33.56 11.51
CA LYS A 272 19.13 -33.96 10.32
C LYS A 272 18.26 -34.07 9.08
N LEU A 273 17.01 -34.51 9.20
CA LEU A 273 16.06 -34.52 8.09
C LEU A 273 15.81 -33.12 7.52
N GLN A 274 15.83 -32.09 8.38
CA GLN A 274 15.68 -30.69 7.94
C GLN A 274 16.81 -30.22 7.03
N LEU A 275 17.98 -30.88 6.99
CA LEU A 275 19.02 -30.56 5.99
C LEU A 275 18.54 -30.80 4.56
N LEU A 276 17.55 -31.69 4.38
CA LEU A 276 16.90 -31.95 3.09
C LEU A 276 15.70 -31.02 2.85
N THR A 277 14.97 -30.61 3.89
CA THR A 277 13.73 -29.80 3.76
C THR A 277 13.88 -28.31 4.00
N THR A 278 15.07 -27.85 4.38
CA THR A 278 15.36 -26.42 4.48
C THR A 278 16.63 -26.11 3.69
N LYS A 279 16.65 -24.93 3.08
CA LYS A 279 17.79 -24.36 2.34
C LYS A 279 18.06 -22.95 2.86
N GLU A 280 19.23 -22.41 2.56
CA GLU A 280 19.55 -21.03 2.93
C GLU A 280 18.69 -20.07 2.10
N PRO A 281 17.94 -19.16 2.75
CA PRO A 281 17.16 -18.15 2.05
C PRO A 281 18.04 -17.00 1.57
N ASP A 282 17.57 -16.32 0.54
CA ASP A 282 18.05 -14.99 0.19
C ASP A 282 17.36 -13.90 1.02
N ASP A 283 17.84 -12.66 0.89
CA ASP A 283 17.32 -11.52 1.66
C ASP A 283 15.86 -11.19 1.33
N SER A 284 15.46 -11.39 0.06
CA SER A 284 14.09 -11.13 -0.38
C SER A 284 13.09 -12.10 0.26
N GLN A 285 13.51 -13.34 0.49
CA GLN A 285 12.72 -14.36 1.19
C GLN A 285 12.65 -14.08 2.70
N ILE A 286 13.74 -13.56 3.28
CA ILE A 286 13.78 -13.13 4.68
C ILE A 286 12.82 -11.96 4.91
N GLU A 287 12.75 -10.98 4.01
CA GLU A 287 11.80 -9.86 4.10
C GLU A 287 10.35 -10.34 4.17
N VAL A 288 9.99 -11.33 3.33
CA VAL A 288 8.64 -11.92 3.33
C VAL A 288 8.34 -12.63 4.64
N ALA A 289 9.29 -13.40 5.18
CA ALA A 289 9.14 -14.07 6.46
C ALA A 289 8.99 -13.07 7.63
N ILE A 290 9.77 -11.98 7.63
CA ILE A 290 9.66 -10.88 8.60
C ILE A 290 8.29 -10.20 8.51
N ALA A 291 7.83 -9.86 7.30
CA ALA A 291 6.54 -9.23 7.08
C ALA A 291 5.39 -10.12 7.59
N SER A 292 5.44 -11.42 7.28
CA SER A 292 4.48 -12.42 7.77
C SER A 292 4.45 -12.47 9.31
N LEU A 293 5.63 -12.53 9.96
CA LEU A 293 5.69 -12.61 11.41
C LEU A 293 5.23 -11.31 12.09
N LYS A 294 5.65 -10.15 11.57
CA LYS A 294 5.22 -8.85 12.08
C LYS A 294 3.71 -8.70 12.01
N ALA A 295 3.10 -9.09 10.88
CA ALA A 295 1.65 -9.09 10.71
C ALA A 295 0.95 -10.08 11.67
N ALA A 296 1.49 -11.29 11.86
CA ALA A 296 0.93 -12.31 12.74
C ALA A 296 1.02 -11.97 14.25
N GLU A 297 2.02 -11.17 14.66
CA GLU A 297 2.17 -10.71 16.05
C GLU A 297 1.64 -9.28 16.26
N GLY A 298 1.23 -8.59 15.21
CA GLY A 298 0.79 -7.19 15.26
C GLY A 298 1.92 -6.22 15.62
N ILE A 299 3.16 -6.56 15.25
CA ILE A 299 4.35 -5.72 15.47
C ILE A 299 4.37 -4.65 14.38
N LYS A 300 4.15 -3.40 14.77
CA LYS A 300 4.39 -2.24 13.89
C LYS A 300 5.89 -1.95 13.86
N ASP A 301 6.38 -1.40 12.74
CA ASP A 301 7.76 -0.92 12.67
C ASP A 301 8.04 0.09 13.78
N PRO A 302 9.28 0.14 14.31
CA PRO A 302 9.63 1.09 15.35
C PRO A 302 9.32 2.52 14.90
N ASN A 303 8.90 3.35 15.85
CA ASN A 303 8.73 4.77 15.60
C ASN A 303 10.06 5.34 15.09
N LYS A 304 10.00 6.17 14.05
CA LYS A 304 11.16 6.88 13.52
C LYS A 304 11.22 8.26 14.15
N SER A 305 12.41 8.77 14.40
CA SER A 305 12.53 10.16 14.86
C SER A 305 12.15 11.15 13.77
N ILE A 306 11.81 12.38 14.14
CA ILE A 306 11.57 13.48 13.20
C ILE A 306 12.75 13.64 12.23
N GLU A 307 13.99 13.58 12.74
CA GLU A 307 15.19 13.72 11.91
C GLU A 307 15.37 12.57 10.92
N GLU A 308 15.12 11.33 11.33
CA GLU A 308 15.18 10.16 10.44
C GLU A 308 14.17 10.28 9.30
N LEU A 309 12.93 10.69 9.60
CA LEU A 309 11.90 10.87 8.57
C LEU A 309 12.27 12.00 7.59
N ILE A 310 12.68 13.17 8.09
CA ILE A 310 13.08 14.29 7.24
C ILE A 310 14.26 13.91 6.36
N ASN A 311 15.28 13.24 6.90
CA ASN A 311 16.45 12.84 6.14
C ASN A 311 16.08 11.80 5.05
N ALA A 312 15.24 10.83 5.38
CA ALA A 312 14.76 9.84 4.42
C ALA A 312 13.96 10.49 3.29
N GLY A 313 12.96 11.32 3.62
CA GLY A 313 12.15 12.01 2.62
C GLY A 313 12.99 12.97 1.77
N ALA A 314 13.88 13.74 2.38
CA ALA A 314 14.77 14.65 1.65
C ALA A 314 15.71 13.91 0.68
N SER A 315 16.23 12.74 1.04
CA SER A 315 17.03 11.92 0.12
C SER A 315 16.19 11.47 -1.09
N THR A 316 15.01 10.90 -0.84
CA THR A 316 14.10 10.44 -1.89
C THR A 316 13.72 11.56 -2.87
N LEU A 317 13.39 12.74 -2.36
CA LEU A 317 13.02 13.89 -3.20
C LEU A 317 14.22 14.44 -3.97
N LYS A 318 15.41 14.48 -3.36
CA LYS A 318 16.64 14.94 -4.00
C LYS A 318 17.06 14.02 -5.14
N GLU A 319 16.95 12.71 -4.97
CA GLU A 319 17.20 11.70 -6.01
C GLU A 319 16.26 11.85 -7.21
N SER A 320 15.08 12.44 -6.99
CA SER A 320 14.08 12.72 -8.03
C SER A 320 14.21 14.13 -8.62
N GLY A 321 15.34 14.81 -8.39
CA GLY A 321 15.65 16.13 -8.97
C GLY A 321 14.74 17.25 -8.45
N ILE A 322 14.39 17.23 -7.16
CA ILE A 322 13.65 18.32 -6.51
C ILE A 322 14.65 19.19 -5.73
N ASP A 323 14.81 20.44 -6.16
CA ASP A 323 15.79 21.36 -5.57
C ASP A 323 15.46 21.73 -4.12
N THR A 324 14.16 21.84 -3.80
CA THR A 324 13.66 22.18 -2.46
C THR A 324 13.44 20.94 -1.57
N ALA A 325 14.05 19.79 -1.90
CA ALA A 325 13.78 18.49 -1.27
C ALA A 325 13.68 18.50 0.26
N ARG A 326 14.58 19.20 0.96
CA ARG A 326 14.54 19.27 2.43
C ARG A 326 13.40 20.15 2.95
N LEU A 327 13.15 21.29 2.32
CA LEU A 327 12.04 22.15 2.68
C LEU A 327 10.70 21.44 2.47
N ASP A 328 10.55 20.76 1.33
CA ASP A 328 9.35 19.98 1.01
C ASP A 328 9.15 18.86 2.05
N ALA A 329 10.21 18.11 2.39
CA ALA A 329 10.15 17.08 3.42
C ALA A 329 9.73 17.63 4.80
N GLU A 330 10.25 18.79 5.19
CA GLU A 330 9.89 19.48 6.43
C GLU A 330 8.42 19.93 6.43
N LEU A 331 7.94 20.55 5.34
CA LEU A 331 6.56 21.01 5.22
C LEU A 331 5.55 19.85 5.24
N LEU A 332 5.86 18.77 4.54
CA LEU A 332 5.01 17.58 4.47
C LEU A 332 4.93 16.86 5.83
N LEU A 333 6.06 16.72 6.55
CA LEU A 333 6.05 16.13 7.88
C LEU A 333 5.34 17.02 8.90
N GLY A 334 5.64 18.32 8.89
CA GLY A 334 5.04 19.31 9.79
C GLY A 334 3.52 19.30 9.68
N ASN A 335 2.97 19.22 8.47
CA ASN A 335 1.53 19.10 8.28
C ASN A 335 0.91 17.84 8.90
N ILE A 336 1.60 16.70 8.82
CA ILE A 336 1.08 15.42 9.32
C ILE A 336 1.12 15.35 10.84
N ILE A 337 2.17 15.90 11.44
CA ILE A 337 2.29 15.93 12.89
C ILE A 337 1.61 17.16 13.51
N GLU A 338 1.11 18.08 12.68
CA GLU A 338 0.45 19.35 13.02
C GLU A 338 1.36 20.36 13.74
N GLU A 339 2.64 20.35 13.39
CA GLU A 339 3.66 21.18 14.02
C GLU A 339 4.36 22.13 13.05
N SER A 340 4.87 23.22 13.61
CA SER A 340 5.63 24.21 12.85
C SER A 340 7.00 23.69 12.42
N ARG A 341 7.58 24.30 11.39
CA ARG A 341 8.96 24.01 10.98
C ARG A 341 9.98 24.24 12.11
N ILE A 342 9.75 25.25 12.97
CA ILE A 342 10.61 25.53 14.13
C ILE A 342 10.59 24.37 15.11
N TYR A 343 9.42 23.76 15.32
CA TYR A 343 9.27 22.58 16.17
C TYR A 343 10.12 21.42 15.64
N LEU A 344 10.01 21.10 14.35
CA LEU A 344 10.78 20.02 13.71
C LEU A 344 12.29 20.18 13.88
N ILE A 345 12.79 21.41 13.83
CA ILE A 345 14.22 21.72 13.96
C ILE A 345 14.69 21.55 15.42
N THR A 346 13.81 21.85 16.39
CA THR A 346 14.14 21.85 17.82
C THR A 346 13.87 20.51 18.52
N HIS A 347 13.03 19.65 17.95
CA HIS A 347 12.59 18.37 18.52
C HIS A 347 12.97 17.17 17.65
N LYS A 348 14.14 17.22 17.01
CA LYS A 348 14.64 16.23 16.04
C LYS A 348 14.57 14.77 16.50
N GLU A 349 14.81 14.54 17.79
CA GLU A 349 14.87 13.20 18.40
C GLU A 349 13.49 12.66 18.79
N GLU A 350 12.43 13.47 18.69
CA GLU A 350 11.10 13.02 19.05
C GLU A 350 10.59 11.95 18.07
N GLU A 351 10.00 10.90 18.64
CA GLU A 351 9.46 9.77 17.90
C GLU A 351 8.12 10.10 17.24
N VAL A 352 8.02 9.80 15.95
CA VAL A 352 6.77 9.88 15.20
C VAL A 352 6.16 8.48 15.10
N SER A 353 4.89 8.37 15.48
CA SER A 353 4.13 7.12 15.41
C SER A 353 4.19 6.50 14.01
N ALA A 354 4.29 5.18 13.92
CA ALA A 354 4.32 4.45 12.64
C ALA A 354 3.18 4.84 11.66
N ASP A 355 1.97 5.09 12.15
CA ASP A 355 0.82 5.48 11.30
C ASP A 355 1.04 6.86 10.63
N LYS A 356 1.62 7.82 11.37
CA LYS A 356 2.00 9.14 10.84
C LYS A 356 3.19 9.01 9.87
N ALA A 357 4.16 8.15 10.17
CA ALA A 357 5.29 7.88 9.29
C ALA A 357 4.83 7.28 7.94
N GLU A 358 3.88 6.35 7.94
CA GLU A 358 3.31 5.78 6.71
C GLU A 358 2.60 6.86 5.88
N ARG A 359 1.79 7.72 6.51
CA ARG A 359 1.15 8.86 5.83
C ARG A 359 2.18 9.82 5.25
N TYR A 360 3.29 10.02 5.95
CA TYR A 360 4.39 10.87 5.49
C TYR A 360 5.04 10.32 4.21
N PHE A 361 5.36 9.03 4.17
CA PHE A 361 5.92 8.43 2.96
C PHE A 361 4.94 8.45 1.78
N LYS A 362 3.62 8.39 2.02
CA LYS A 362 2.62 8.62 0.95
C LYS A 362 2.68 10.05 0.38
N PHE A 363 2.92 11.06 1.22
CA PHE A 363 3.10 12.45 0.78
C PHE A 363 4.42 12.63 0.01
N ILE A 364 5.50 11.99 0.48
CA ILE A 364 6.78 11.96 -0.21
C ILE A 364 6.65 11.34 -1.60
N GLU A 365 5.94 10.22 -1.75
CA GLU A 365 5.73 9.59 -3.07
C GLU A 365 4.92 10.49 -4.02
N LYS A 366 3.89 11.20 -3.54
CA LYS A 366 3.20 12.20 -4.37
C LYS A 366 4.15 13.30 -4.82
N ARG A 367 4.98 13.83 -3.90
CA ARG A 367 5.91 14.90 -4.23
C ARG A 367 7.03 14.43 -5.17
N ARG A 368 7.48 13.19 -5.01
CA ARG A 368 8.44 12.51 -5.88
C ARG A 368 7.99 12.50 -7.34
N ASN A 369 6.68 12.34 -7.57
CA ASN A 369 6.05 12.43 -8.89
C ASN A 369 5.80 13.89 -9.36
N LYS A 370 6.49 14.87 -8.76
CA LYS A 370 6.40 16.31 -9.06
C LYS A 370 5.08 17.00 -8.69
N MET A 371 4.16 16.35 -7.99
CA MET A 371 2.92 17.02 -7.53
C MET A 371 3.28 18.23 -6.63
N PRO A 372 2.73 19.43 -6.87
CA PRO A 372 2.97 20.61 -6.03
C PRO A 372 2.68 20.35 -4.55
N VAL A 373 3.57 20.82 -3.66
CA VAL A 373 3.40 20.68 -2.20
C VAL A 373 2.08 21.27 -1.73
N LYS A 374 1.67 22.42 -2.30
CA LYS A 374 0.41 23.11 -1.96
C LYS A 374 -0.83 22.24 -2.22
N TYR A 375 -0.85 21.43 -3.29
CA TYR A 375 -1.92 20.44 -3.53
C TYR A 375 -1.84 19.24 -2.60
N ILE A 376 -0.64 18.74 -2.29
CA ILE A 376 -0.48 17.62 -1.35
C ILE A 376 -1.02 18.01 0.04
N LEU A 377 -0.77 19.26 0.45
CA LEU A 377 -1.23 19.83 1.72
C LEU A 377 -2.66 20.40 1.67
N ASN A 378 -3.22 20.53 0.47
CA ASN A 378 -4.44 21.28 0.17
C ASN A 378 -4.50 22.68 0.79
N LYS A 379 -3.37 23.39 0.80
CA LYS A 379 -3.19 24.68 1.48
C LYS A 379 -2.26 25.59 0.68
N CYS A 380 -2.67 26.85 0.52
CA CYS A 380 -1.85 27.93 -0.02
C CYS A 380 -2.04 29.18 0.85
N GLU A 381 -0.98 29.93 1.09
CA GLU A 381 -1.06 31.27 1.66
C GLU A 381 -0.99 32.28 0.52
N PHE A 382 -1.76 33.37 0.62
CA PHE A 382 -1.80 34.48 -0.33
C PHE A 382 -2.31 35.74 0.39
N MET A 383 -1.62 36.88 0.26
CA MET A 383 -1.97 38.14 0.95
C MET A 383 -2.13 37.99 2.48
N GLY A 384 -1.32 37.15 3.13
CA GLY A 384 -1.41 36.83 4.56
C GLY A 384 -2.61 35.96 4.95
N ILE A 385 -3.35 35.41 3.99
CA ILE A 385 -4.59 34.66 4.19
C ILE A 385 -4.40 33.20 3.75
N ASP A 386 -4.90 32.27 4.55
CA ASP A 386 -4.81 30.83 4.27
C ASP A 386 -5.97 30.33 3.40
N TYR A 387 -5.68 29.91 2.18
CA TYR A 387 -6.61 29.30 1.24
C TYR A 387 -6.49 27.77 1.21
N HIS A 388 -7.61 27.12 0.94
CA HIS A 388 -7.67 25.74 0.47
C HIS A 388 -7.48 25.74 -1.04
N VAL A 389 -6.66 24.82 -1.53
CA VAL A 389 -6.42 24.57 -2.96
C VAL A 389 -6.43 23.07 -3.19
N GLU A 390 -6.86 22.64 -4.36
CA GLU A 390 -6.80 21.24 -4.80
C GLU A 390 -6.57 21.21 -6.32
N GLU A 391 -6.24 20.03 -6.86
CA GLU A 391 -6.07 19.84 -8.31
C GLU A 391 -7.35 20.28 -9.06
N GLY A 392 -7.19 21.17 -10.04
CA GLY A 392 -8.30 21.76 -10.79
C GLY A 392 -8.59 23.23 -10.51
N VAL A 393 -7.87 23.88 -9.57
CA VAL A 393 -7.77 25.35 -9.48
C VAL A 393 -6.32 25.79 -9.63
N LEU A 394 -6.08 26.97 -10.20
CA LEU A 394 -4.74 27.56 -10.21
C LEU A 394 -4.26 27.82 -8.76
N ILE A 395 -3.00 27.49 -8.48
CA ILE A 395 -2.36 27.85 -7.22
C ILE A 395 -2.11 29.37 -7.24
N PRO A 396 -2.63 30.16 -6.26
CA PRO A 396 -2.35 31.59 -6.18
C PRO A 396 -0.85 31.90 -6.21
N ARG A 397 -0.47 32.88 -7.03
CA ARG A 397 0.91 33.31 -7.27
C ARG A 397 1.20 34.60 -6.54
N ASP A 398 2.44 34.76 -6.10
CA ASP A 398 2.89 35.96 -5.39
C ASP A 398 2.78 37.21 -6.30
N ASP A 399 2.99 37.06 -7.62
CA ASP A 399 2.81 38.15 -8.59
C ASP A 399 1.35 38.66 -8.67
N THR A 400 0.37 37.79 -8.40
CA THR A 400 -1.06 38.15 -8.37
C THR A 400 -1.40 39.09 -7.19
N GLU A 401 -0.56 39.14 -6.15
CA GLU A 401 -0.74 40.08 -5.04
C GLU A 401 -0.66 41.54 -5.51
N ILE A 402 0.10 41.82 -6.57
CA ILE A 402 0.26 43.14 -7.16
C ILE A 402 -1.06 43.63 -7.78
N LEU A 403 -1.84 42.72 -8.39
CA LEU A 403 -3.17 43.04 -8.90
C LEU A 403 -4.10 43.50 -7.77
N VAL A 404 -4.09 42.75 -6.67
CA VAL A 404 -4.92 43.06 -5.49
C VAL A 404 -4.52 44.41 -4.90
N ASP A 405 -3.21 44.66 -4.70
CA ASP A 405 -2.70 45.93 -4.18
C ASP A 405 -3.10 47.12 -5.05
N GLU A 406 -2.99 47.00 -6.37
CA GLU A 406 -3.35 48.10 -7.27
C GLU A 406 -4.86 48.40 -7.26
N VAL A 407 -5.69 47.35 -7.26
CA VAL A 407 -7.15 47.53 -7.17
C VAL A 407 -7.52 48.17 -5.81
N LEU A 408 -6.86 47.79 -4.72
CA LEU A 408 -7.11 48.38 -3.40
C LEU A 408 -6.79 49.87 -3.32
N LYS A 409 -5.82 50.38 -4.09
CA LYS A 409 -5.54 51.83 -4.18
C LYS A 409 -6.70 52.63 -4.75
N SER A 410 -7.56 51.98 -5.53
CA SER A 410 -8.72 52.57 -6.17
C SER A 410 -10.01 52.45 -5.34
N ILE A 411 -9.95 51.79 -4.18
CA ILE A 411 -11.08 51.62 -3.27
C ILE A 411 -10.74 52.29 -1.94
N GLY A 412 -11.45 53.36 -1.60
CA GLY A 412 -11.33 53.99 -0.28
C GLY A 412 -11.77 53.04 0.84
N GLU A 413 -11.23 53.19 2.06
CA GLU A 413 -11.49 52.26 3.18
C GLU A 413 -12.99 52.07 3.49
N ASN A 414 -13.78 53.13 3.36
CA ASN A 414 -15.21 53.13 3.68
C ASN A 414 -16.12 53.10 2.44
N GLU A 415 -15.56 52.98 1.24
CA GLU A 415 -16.37 52.98 0.02
C GLU A 415 -17.15 51.68 -0.16
N GLU A 416 -18.43 51.82 -0.54
CA GLU A 416 -19.26 50.70 -0.96
C GLU A 416 -19.08 50.47 -2.46
N LYS A 417 -18.63 49.26 -2.82
CA LYS A 417 -18.41 48.87 -4.22
C LYS A 417 -18.94 47.46 -4.47
N GLN A 418 -19.43 47.24 -5.67
CA GLN A 418 -19.70 45.91 -6.24
C GLN A 418 -18.49 45.50 -7.07
N VAL A 419 -17.84 44.41 -6.69
CA VAL A 419 -16.63 43.90 -7.35
C VAL A 419 -16.91 42.53 -7.96
N CYS A 420 -16.39 42.29 -9.15
CA CYS A 420 -16.40 40.99 -9.80
C CYS A 420 -14.97 40.46 -9.88
N ASP A 421 -14.71 39.29 -9.30
CA ASP A 421 -13.48 38.52 -9.51
C ASP A 421 -13.78 37.44 -10.56
N LEU A 422 -13.33 37.67 -11.79
CA LEU A 422 -13.63 36.85 -12.95
C LEU A 422 -12.50 35.84 -13.21
N CYS A 423 -12.87 34.61 -13.55
CA CYS A 423 -11.95 33.46 -13.60
C CYS A 423 -11.34 33.20 -12.21
N CYS A 424 -12.18 33.23 -11.16
CA CYS A 424 -11.72 33.36 -9.79
C CYS A 424 -10.90 32.17 -9.28
N GLY A 425 -11.05 30.98 -9.89
CA GLY A 425 -10.34 29.77 -9.46
C GLY A 425 -10.58 29.46 -7.97
N SER A 426 -9.56 29.66 -7.14
CA SER A 426 -9.66 29.47 -5.69
C SER A 426 -10.40 30.59 -4.94
N GLY A 427 -10.71 31.70 -5.61
CA GLY A 427 -11.33 32.91 -5.04
C GLY A 427 -10.33 33.85 -4.36
N ALA A 428 -9.03 33.66 -4.58
CA ALA A 428 -7.96 34.34 -3.84
C ALA A 428 -8.02 35.87 -3.98
N ILE A 429 -8.21 36.39 -5.19
CA ILE A 429 -8.24 37.84 -5.47
C ILE A 429 -9.46 38.47 -4.78
N GLY A 430 -10.66 37.97 -5.08
CA GLY A 430 -11.91 38.53 -4.56
C GLY A 430 -12.04 38.45 -3.04
N ILE A 431 -11.63 37.33 -2.43
CA ILE A 431 -11.63 37.17 -0.97
C ILE A 431 -10.60 38.11 -0.32
N ALA A 432 -9.41 38.26 -0.91
CA ALA A 432 -8.41 39.21 -0.41
C ALA A 432 -8.93 40.66 -0.45
N LEU A 433 -9.56 41.08 -1.57
CA LEU A 433 -10.19 42.40 -1.68
C LEU A 433 -11.25 42.62 -0.59
N ALA A 434 -12.14 41.63 -0.40
CA ALA A 434 -13.16 41.69 0.64
C ALA A 434 -12.57 41.70 2.06
N HIS A 435 -11.42 41.04 2.27
CA HIS A 435 -10.73 41.06 3.56
C HIS A 435 -10.22 42.46 3.91
N TYR A 436 -9.59 43.16 2.96
CA TYR A 436 -9.00 44.49 3.19
C TYR A 436 -9.98 45.66 3.05
N ARG A 437 -11.18 45.45 2.48
CA ARG A 437 -12.24 46.46 2.38
C ARG A 437 -13.56 45.88 2.89
N GLN A 438 -14.02 46.36 4.04
CA GLN A 438 -15.18 45.76 4.71
C GLN A 438 -16.52 46.06 4.03
N ASN A 439 -16.59 47.16 3.26
CA ASN A 439 -17.83 47.65 2.66
C ASN A 439 -18.06 47.21 1.21
N ILE A 440 -17.17 46.38 0.64
CA ILE A 440 -17.38 45.86 -0.71
C ILE A 440 -18.14 44.53 -0.69
N LYS A 441 -18.91 44.29 -1.74
CA LYS A 441 -19.50 42.99 -2.07
C LYS A 441 -18.81 42.43 -3.30
N VAL A 442 -18.51 41.14 -3.28
CA VAL A 442 -17.73 40.48 -4.32
C VAL A 442 -18.48 39.30 -4.90
N ASP A 443 -18.65 39.29 -6.21
CA ASP A 443 -19.08 38.11 -6.95
C ASP A 443 -17.84 37.41 -7.53
N LEU A 444 -17.58 36.18 -7.08
CA LEU A 444 -16.57 35.29 -7.62
C LEU A 444 -17.19 34.52 -8.80
N ILE A 445 -16.61 34.64 -9.99
CA ILE A 445 -17.18 34.06 -11.21
C ILE A 445 -16.20 33.06 -11.84
N ASP A 446 -16.68 31.85 -12.04
CA ASP A 446 -15.96 30.80 -12.77
C ASP A 446 -16.97 29.82 -13.41
N TYR A 447 -16.51 29.07 -14.41
CA TYR A 447 -17.34 28.14 -15.17
C TYR A 447 -17.27 26.71 -14.60
N TYR A 448 -16.11 26.31 -14.08
CA TYR A 448 -15.86 24.91 -13.78
C TYR A 448 -16.33 24.48 -12.37
N PRO A 449 -16.72 23.20 -12.17
CA PRO A 449 -17.19 22.71 -10.87
C PRO A 449 -16.14 22.74 -9.74
N ILE A 450 -14.85 22.63 -10.06
CA ILE A 450 -13.78 22.60 -9.05
C ILE A 450 -13.55 24.01 -8.46
N PRO A 451 -13.36 25.08 -9.26
CA PRO A 451 -13.41 26.46 -8.77
C PRO A 451 -14.63 26.79 -7.91
N GLU A 452 -15.83 26.35 -8.32
CA GLU A 452 -17.06 26.49 -7.51
C GLU A 452 -16.90 25.87 -6.13
N LYS A 453 -16.48 24.60 -6.05
CA LYS A 453 -16.25 23.90 -4.79
C LYS A 453 -15.18 24.59 -3.93
N VAL A 454 -14.03 24.92 -4.51
CA VAL A 454 -12.88 25.47 -3.76
C VAL A 454 -13.18 26.87 -3.25
N SER A 455 -13.73 27.75 -4.08
CA SER A 455 -14.10 29.11 -3.69
C SER A 455 -15.13 29.11 -2.57
N LEU A 456 -16.15 28.25 -2.61
CA LEU A 456 -17.13 28.10 -1.52
C LEU A 456 -16.48 27.63 -0.20
N ILE A 457 -15.51 26.70 -0.27
CA ILE A 457 -14.72 26.30 0.90
C ILE A 457 -13.95 27.50 1.46
N ASN A 458 -13.33 28.31 0.59
CA ASN A 458 -12.53 29.46 0.99
C ASN A 458 -13.37 30.63 1.53
N ILE A 459 -14.54 30.89 0.97
CA ILE A 459 -15.51 31.87 1.51
C ILE A 459 -15.86 31.49 2.94
N LYS A 460 -16.24 30.23 3.17
CA LYS A 460 -16.60 29.74 4.50
C LYS A 460 -15.42 29.74 5.47
N LYS A 461 -14.25 29.31 5.02
CA LYS A 461 -13.02 29.28 5.83
C LYS A 461 -12.64 30.68 6.32
N ASN A 462 -12.83 31.69 5.47
CA ASN A 462 -12.51 33.09 5.76
C ASN A 462 -13.69 33.90 6.33
N LYS A 463 -14.85 33.27 6.57
CA LYS A 463 -16.06 33.89 7.14
C LYS A 463 -16.58 35.07 6.33
N MET A 464 -16.68 34.89 5.01
CA MET A 464 -17.04 35.95 4.05
C MET A 464 -18.41 35.75 3.40
N GLU A 465 -19.25 34.82 3.88
CA GLU A 465 -20.53 34.43 3.28
C GLU A 465 -21.51 35.61 3.09
N ASP A 466 -21.44 36.63 3.95
CA ASP A 466 -22.34 37.79 3.90
C ASP A 466 -21.99 38.79 2.78
N ARG A 467 -20.77 38.71 2.22
CA ARG A 467 -20.23 39.72 1.29
C ARG A 467 -19.65 39.13 0.03
N VAL A 468 -19.33 37.84 0.01
CA VAL A 468 -18.71 37.15 -1.13
C VAL A 468 -19.60 35.99 -1.55
N ALA A 469 -20.02 36.00 -2.81
CA ALA A 469 -20.86 34.96 -3.40
C ALA A 469 -20.20 34.37 -4.65
N PHE A 470 -20.46 33.08 -4.92
CA PHE A 470 -20.02 32.43 -6.15
C PHE A 470 -21.12 32.45 -7.22
N ILE A 471 -20.76 32.69 -8.47
CA ILE A 471 -21.64 32.61 -9.63
C ILE A 471 -21.01 31.69 -10.67
N LYS A 472 -21.73 30.63 -11.03
CA LYS A 472 -21.35 29.78 -12.14
C LYS A 472 -21.74 30.43 -13.47
N SER A 473 -20.76 30.79 -14.29
CA SER A 473 -20.98 31.48 -15.57
C SER A 473 -19.82 31.21 -16.53
N ASP A 474 -20.10 31.17 -17.84
CA ASP A 474 -19.05 31.36 -18.84
C ASP A 474 -18.78 32.86 -18.92
N LEU A 475 -17.62 33.27 -18.43
CA LEU A 475 -17.24 34.68 -18.27
C LEU A 475 -18.39 35.52 -17.69
N LEU A 476 -18.73 36.64 -18.32
CA LEU A 476 -19.73 37.58 -17.82
C LEU A 476 -21.14 37.32 -18.36
N GLU A 477 -21.40 36.20 -19.05
CA GLU A 477 -22.72 35.90 -19.63
C GLU A 477 -23.86 35.96 -18.61
N LYS A 478 -23.72 35.29 -17.46
CA LYS A 478 -24.76 35.28 -16.43
C LYS A 478 -24.99 36.66 -15.79
N PRO A 479 -23.96 37.41 -15.40
CA PRO A 479 -24.12 38.82 -15.01
C PRO A 479 -24.84 39.69 -16.04
N ILE A 480 -24.60 39.48 -17.35
CA ILE A 480 -25.28 40.21 -18.43
C ILE A 480 -26.77 39.86 -18.45
N GLU A 481 -27.11 38.57 -18.40
CA GLU A 481 -28.51 38.10 -18.34
C GLU A 481 -29.25 38.70 -17.14
N ASP A 482 -28.60 38.69 -15.98
CA ASP A 482 -29.17 39.15 -14.71
C ASP A 482 -29.11 40.68 -14.57
N LYS A 483 -28.55 41.38 -15.56
CA LYS A 483 -28.36 42.85 -15.58
C LYS A 483 -27.64 43.37 -14.34
N LYS A 484 -26.65 42.62 -13.87
CA LYS A 484 -25.78 43.05 -12.77
C LYS A 484 -24.86 44.18 -13.24
N MET A 485 -24.52 45.06 -12.30
CA MET A 485 -23.62 46.19 -12.55
C MET A 485 -22.50 46.22 -11.51
N TYR A 486 -21.26 46.20 -11.95
CA TYR A 486 -20.07 46.23 -11.11
C TYR A 486 -19.37 47.59 -11.18
N ASP A 487 -18.78 48.00 -10.07
CA ASP A 487 -17.88 49.16 -10.01
C ASP A 487 -16.47 48.77 -10.46
N ILE A 488 -16.08 47.51 -10.21
CA ILE A 488 -14.75 46.98 -10.53
C ILE A 488 -14.89 45.54 -11.04
N ILE A 489 -14.23 45.23 -12.15
CA ILE A 489 -14.00 43.86 -12.62
C ILE A 489 -12.50 43.61 -12.57
N VAL A 490 -12.11 42.57 -11.86
CA VAL A 490 -10.72 42.11 -11.74
C VAL A 490 -10.64 40.68 -12.25
N SER A 491 -9.55 40.34 -12.94
CA SER A 491 -9.36 38.97 -13.44
C SER A 491 -7.89 38.61 -13.58
N ASN A 492 -7.54 37.37 -13.23
CA ASN A 492 -6.35 36.69 -13.71
C ASN A 492 -6.81 35.60 -14.70
N PRO A 493 -7.06 35.96 -15.97
CA PRO A 493 -7.56 34.99 -16.95
C PRO A 493 -6.44 34.09 -17.46
N PRO A 494 -6.76 32.95 -18.08
CA PRO A 494 -5.78 32.16 -18.83
C PRO A 494 -5.12 33.01 -19.93
N TYR A 495 -3.78 33.06 -19.94
CA TYR A 495 -3.02 33.95 -20.81
C TYR A 495 -1.83 33.31 -21.52
N ILE A 496 -1.54 32.03 -21.26
CA ILE A 496 -0.40 31.33 -21.86
C ILE A 496 -0.78 30.87 -23.26
N GLU A 497 0.10 31.14 -24.23
CA GLU A 497 -0.04 30.62 -25.60
C GLU A 497 -0.06 29.09 -25.59
N ALA A 498 -1.00 28.48 -26.32
CA ALA A 498 -1.20 27.03 -26.32
C ALA A 498 0.08 26.21 -26.64
N GLU A 499 0.96 26.72 -27.51
CA GLU A 499 2.22 26.08 -27.90
C GLU A 499 3.31 26.13 -26.79
N GLU A 500 3.19 27.04 -25.83
CA GLU A 500 4.15 27.21 -24.74
C GLU A 500 3.83 26.33 -23.53
N ILE A 501 2.58 25.84 -23.39
CA ILE A 501 2.15 25.03 -22.24
C ILE A 501 2.99 23.77 -22.09
N ASP A 502 3.34 23.13 -23.21
CA ASP A 502 4.14 21.90 -23.21
C ASP A 502 5.59 22.10 -22.73
N LYS A 503 6.07 23.35 -22.70
CA LYS A 503 7.42 23.75 -22.28
C LYS A 503 7.48 24.21 -20.81
N LEU A 504 6.34 24.28 -20.12
CA LEU A 504 6.27 24.64 -18.71
C LEU A 504 6.92 23.58 -17.83
N MET A 505 7.25 23.96 -16.59
CA MET A 505 7.78 23.03 -15.59
C MET A 505 6.80 21.88 -15.34
N ASP A 506 7.33 20.69 -15.05
CA ASP A 506 6.53 19.46 -14.87
C ASP A 506 5.41 19.59 -13.83
N ASP A 507 5.62 20.37 -12.77
CA ASP A 507 4.65 20.57 -11.70
C ASP A 507 3.48 21.45 -12.14
N VAL A 508 3.71 22.41 -13.03
CA VAL A 508 2.65 23.23 -13.64
C VAL A 508 1.97 22.44 -14.75
N LYS A 509 2.74 21.93 -15.71
CA LYS A 509 2.24 21.23 -16.89
C LYS A 509 1.37 20.02 -16.55
N ASN A 510 1.80 19.21 -15.59
CA ASN A 510 1.14 17.93 -15.31
C ASN A 510 0.02 18.01 -14.27
N TYR A 511 -0.06 19.08 -13.47
CA TYR A 511 -1.00 19.15 -12.33
C TYR A 511 -1.86 20.41 -12.27
N GLU A 512 -1.44 21.52 -12.88
CA GLU A 512 -2.31 22.70 -12.94
C GLU A 512 -3.30 22.56 -14.10
N PRO A 513 -4.56 22.99 -13.91
CA PRO A 513 -5.58 22.79 -14.92
C PRO A 513 -5.23 23.57 -16.20
N HIS A 514 -5.13 22.86 -17.33
CA HIS A 514 -4.95 23.47 -18.65
C HIS A 514 -5.96 24.60 -18.90
N THR A 515 -7.19 24.45 -18.40
CA THR A 515 -8.26 25.45 -18.52
C THR A 515 -7.98 26.76 -17.79
N ALA A 516 -7.04 26.79 -16.84
CA ALA A 516 -6.58 28.01 -16.17
C ALA A 516 -5.30 28.59 -16.78
N LEU A 517 -4.66 27.88 -17.72
CA LEU A 517 -3.39 28.27 -18.33
C LEU A 517 -3.57 28.75 -19.78
N ASP A 518 -4.32 28.00 -20.57
CA ASP A 518 -4.47 28.19 -22.02
C ASP A 518 -5.28 29.44 -22.38
N GLY A 519 -4.58 30.47 -22.87
CA GLY A 519 -5.16 31.72 -23.36
C GLY A 519 -5.44 31.72 -24.87
N GLY A 520 -5.32 30.58 -25.55
CA GLY A 520 -5.50 30.45 -27.00
C GLY A 520 -4.20 30.58 -27.79
N THR A 521 -4.33 30.87 -29.09
CA THR A 521 -3.18 30.86 -30.02
C THR A 521 -2.15 31.94 -29.74
N ASP A 522 -2.59 33.11 -29.30
CA ASP A 522 -1.73 34.26 -28.95
C ASP A 522 -1.84 34.65 -27.47
N GLY A 523 -2.52 33.82 -26.67
CA GLY A 523 -2.74 34.08 -25.25
C GLY A 523 -3.74 35.20 -24.95
N LEU A 524 -4.42 35.76 -25.96
CA LEU A 524 -5.27 36.95 -25.80
C LEU A 524 -6.79 36.71 -25.91
N ASP A 525 -7.24 35.48 -26.11
CA ASP A 525 -8.65 35.17 -26.39
C ASP A 525 -9.58 35.59 -25.25
N PHE A 526 -9.16 35.38 -24.00
CA PHE A 526 -9.93 35.77 -22.83
C PHE A 526 -10.02 37.29 -22.67
N TYR A 527 -8.93 38.04 -22.87
CA TYR A 527 -8.98 39.51 -22.76
C TYR A 527 -9.98 40.10 -23.76
N ARG A 528 -9.96 39.65 -25.02
CA ARG A 528 -10.90 40.11 -26.06
C ARG A 528 -12.35 39.92 -25.63
N LYS A 529 -12.70 38.72 -25.15
CA LYS A 529 -14.06 38.41 -24.71
C LYS A 529 -14.46 39.18 -23.46
N ILE A 530 -13.57 39.27 -22.47
CA ILE A 530 -13.88 39.96 -21.22
C ILE A 530 -14.04 41.46 -21.45
N ILE A 531 -13.17 42.08 -22.24
CA ILE A 531 -13.24 43.51 -22.58
C ILE A 531 -14.58 43.81 -23.28
N ASP A 532 -14.97 43.01 -24.28
CA ASP A 532 -16.26 43.18 -24.97
C ASP A 532 -17.46 43.00 -24.02
N GLN A 533 -17.48 41.91 -23.25
CA GLN A 533 -18.57 41.61 -22.33
C GLN A 533 -18.66 42.62 -21.16
N SER A 534 -17.53 43.16 -20.71
CA SER A 534 -17.48 44.13 -19.60
C SER A 534 -18.26 45.40 -19.93
N GLN A 535 -18.43 45.75 -21.22
CA GLN A 535 -19.23 46.88 -21.66
C GLN A 535 -20.72 46.78 -21.29
N TYR A 536 -21.21 45.60 -20.93
CA TYR A 536 -22.62 45.42 -20.57
C TYR A 536 -22.86 45.44 -19.06
N VAL A 537 -21.81 45.27 -18.24
CA VAL A 537 -21.93 45.04 -16.79
C VAL A 537 -21.03 45.94 -15.95
N LEU A 538 -20.06 46.64 -16.53
CA LEU A 538 -19.22 47.61 -15.81
C LEU A 538 -19.91 48.97 -15.77
N LYS A 539 -19.97 49.66 -14.63
CA LYS A 539 -20.56 51.01 -14.58
C LYS A 539 -19.69 52.03 -15.33
N GLN A 540 -20.28 53.18 -15.64
CA GLN A 540 -19.50 54.33 -16.10
C GLN A 540 -18.48 54.74 -15.02
N SER A 541 -17.26 55.05 -15.42
CA SER A 541 -16.11 55.24 -14.53
C SER A 541 -15.75 54.01 -13.68
N GLY A 542 -16.24 52.82 -14.06
CA GLY A 542 -15.87 51.56 -13.45
C GLY A 542 -14.48 51.10 -13.91
N ILE A 543 -13.83 50.27 -13.11
CA ILE A 543 -12.45 49.83 -13.33
C ILE A 543 -12.43 48.42 -13.90
N LEU A 544 -11.60 48.20 -14.93
CA LEU A 544 -11.24 46.87 -15.40
C LEU A 544 -9.73 46.66 -15.17
N ALA A 545 -9.38 45.58 -14.48
CA ALA A 545 -8.00 45.26 -14.12
C ALA A 545 -7.67 43.78 -14.43
N PHE A 546 -6.54 43.56 -15.08
CA PHE A 546 -6.06 42.24 -15.48
C PHE A 546 -4.66 41.96 -14.95
N GLU A 547 -4.42 40.72 -14.52
CA GLU A 547 -3.08 40.13 -14.61
C GLU A 547 -2.81 39.68 -16.04
N ILE A 548 -1.57 39.86 -16.50
CA ILE A 548 -1.12 39.57 -17.86
C ILE A 548 0.21 38.82 -17.90
N GLY A 549 0.50 38.19 -19.04
CA GLY A 549 1.84 37.72 -19.37
C GLY A 549 2.81 38.90 -19.61
N TYR A 550 4.09 38.68 -19.33
CA TYR A 550 5.13 39.73 -19.33
C TYR A 550 5.33 40.47 -20.66
N ASN A 551 4.87 39.89 -21.77
CA ASN A 551 4.97 40.40 -23.13
C ASN A 551 3.64 40.94 -23.69
N GLN A 552 2.56 40.90 -22.90
CA GLN A 552 1.20 41.20 -23.37
C GLN A 552 0.71 42.63 -23.03
N GLY A 553 1.51 43.41 -22.30
CA GLY A 553 1.14 44.75 -21.81
C GLY A 553 0.58 45.69 -22.87
N GLU A 554 1.32 45.89 -23.95
CA GLU A 554 0.91 46.80 -25.03
C GLU A 554 -0.32 46.27 -25.79
N ALA A 555 -0.40 44.96 -26.04
CA ALA A 555 -1.51 44.36 -26.76
C ALA A 555 -2.84 44.47 -26.00
N VAL A 556 -2.82 44.18 -24.69
CA VAL A 556 -4.01 44.31 -23.84
C VAL A 556 -4.40 45.77 -23.65
N LYS A 557 -3.43 46.68 -23.52
CA LYS A 557 -3.69 48.12 -23.47
C LYS A 557 -4.42 48.61 -24.74
N LEU A 558 -3.93 48.24 -25.92
CA LEU A 558 -4.57 48.62 -27.20
C LEU A 558 -6.00 48.08 -27.29
N LEU A 559 -6.24 46.83 -26.89
CA LEU A 559 -7.59 46.25 -26.83
C LEU A 559 -8.53 47.05 -25.91
N MET A 560 -8.03 47.53 -24.77
CA MET A 560 -8.82 48.38 -23.88
C MET A 560 -9.10 49.76 -24.50
N GLU A 561 -8.13 50.39 -25.14
CA GLU A 561 -8.30 51.67 -25.84
C GLU A 561 -9.37 51.59 -26.95
N GLU A 562 -9.36 50.51 -27.73
CA GLU A 562 -10.34 50.25 -28.81
C GLU A 562 -11.78 50.06 -28.29
N HIS A 563 -11.94 49.69 -27.02
CA HIS A 563 -13.22 49.39 -26.37
C HIS A 563 -13.62 50.43 -25.31
N TYR A 564 -13.27 51.70 -25.52
CA TYR A 564 -13.72 52.84 -24.71
C TYR A 564 -13.27 52.80 -23.24
N PHE A 565 -12.04 52.37 -22.99
CA PHE A 565 -11.35 52.59 -21.71
C PHE A 565 -10.33 53.73 -21.83
N GLU A 566 -10.20 54.52 -20.76
CA GLU A 566 -9.22 55.59 -20.60
C GLU A 566 -8.33 55.36 -19.36
N ASP A 567 -7.34 56.24 -19.18
CA ASP A 567 -6.37 56.19 -18.07
C ASP A 567 -5.68 54.83 -17.90
N ILE A 568 -5.42 54.13 -19.01
CA ILE A 568 -4.86 52.78 -19.00
C ILE A 568 -3.40 52.80 -18.56
N LYS A 569 -3.10 52.02 -17.52
CA LYS A 569 -1.75 51.87 -16.97
C LYS A 569 -1.29 50.43 -17.10
N VAL A 570 -0.05 50.27 -17.55
CA VAL A 570 0.68 48.99 -17.50
C VAL A 570 1.64 49.07 -16.33
N ILE A 571 1.45 48.19 -15.35
CA ILE A 571 2.19 48.17 -14.10
C ILE A 571 3.09 46.93 -14.08
N LYS A 572 4.29 47.14 -13.56
CA LYS A 572 5.34 46.13 -13.53
C LYS A 572 5.40 45.41 -12.20
N ASP A 573 5.80 44.15 -12.24
CA ASP A 573 6.11 43.36 -11.05
C ASP A 573 7.46 43.75 -10.42
N PHE A 574 7.82 43.09 -9.31
CA PHE A 574 9.09 43.32 -8.63
C PHE A 574 10.32 42.93 -9.48
N ALA A 575 10.14 42.09 -10.50
CA ALA A 575 11.16 41.76 -11.49
C ALA A 575 11.22 42.77 -12.65
N SER A 576 10.44 43.87 -12.58
CA SER A 576 10.36 44.92 -13.60
C SER A 576 9.78 44.46 -14.94
N LEU A 577 9.01 43.38 -14.94
CA LEU A 577 8.25 42.87 -16.09
C LEU A 577 6.82 43.38 -16.04
N ASP A 578 6.19 43.60 -17.20
CA ASP A 578 4.79 44.01 -17.25
C ASP A 578 3.92 42.91 -16.64
N ARG A 579 2.99 43.26 -15.75
CA ARG A 579 2.20 42.25 -15.03
C ARG A 579 0.74 42.59 -14.92
N ILE A 580 0.41 43.87 -14.78
CA ILE A 580 -0.97 44.32 -14.58
C ILE A 580 -1.33 45.36 -15.63
N VAL A 581 -2.53 45.26 -16.20
CA VAL A 581 -3.14 46.33 -17.00
C VAL A 581 -4.44 46.76 -16.33
N ILE A 582 -4.58 48.05 -16.07
CA ILE A 582 -5.76 48.63 -15.41
C ILE A 582 -6.25 49.85 -16.20
N GLY A 583 -7.56 49.99 -16.38
CA GLY A 583 -8.17 51.12 -17.07
C GLY A 583 -9.58 51.44 -16.59
N ILE A 584 -10.07 52.62 -16.95
CA ILE A 584 -11.36 53.16 -16.49
C ILE A 584 -12.32 53.24 -17.67
N ARG A 585 -13.56 52.77 -17.49
CA ARG A 585 -14.60 52.83 -18.52
C ARG A 585 -15.14 54.25 -18.71
N ILE A 586 -15.23 54.69 -19.97
CA ILE A 586 -15.81 55.98 -20.38
C ILE A 586 -17.34 55.97 -20.34
#